data_AF-A0A7J2JF09-F1
#
_entry.id   AF-A0A7J2JF09-F1
#
_cell.length_a   1.000
_cell.length_b   1.000
_cell.length_c   1.000
_cell.angle_alpha   90.00
_cell.angle_beta   90.00
_cell.angle_gamma   90.00
#
_symmetry.space_group_name_H-M   'P 1'
#
loop_
_entity.id
_entity.type
_entity.pdbx_description
1 polymer ?
#
loop_
_entity_poly.entity_id
_entity_poly.type
_entity_poly.pdbx_seq_one_letter_code
_entity_poly.pdbx_strand_id
1 'polypeptide(L)'
;MKCIDVTATNRDSLVDSLRELFADPEVGRIFMVATKVSEELRDLASVGPRDRRVLLLMSSDGAIREDVRTALKALRELYGDKAKFRRWKDVDCNIYIFLKGKRSRKFEHGAVVVTTAPALGFGLKRTLDGKEAVYLMARSNSPGVVTAFKDAFLAIWKSSSLIKLREP
;
A
#
# COMPACT_ATOMS: atom_id res chain seq x y z
N MET A 1 -11.32 -24.49 -0.15
CA MET A 1 -11.50 -23.03 -0.39
C MET A 1 -10.11 -22.40 -0.32
N LYS A 2 -9.59 -21.82 -1.41
CA LYS A 2 -8.27 -21.16 -1.35
C LYS A 2 -8.44 -19.82 -0.65
N CYS A 3 -7.81 -19.65 0.51
CA CYS A 3 -7.89 -18.40 1.26
C CYS A 3 -7.05 -17.28 0.65
N ILE A 4 -6.12 -17.61 -0.26
CA ILE A 4 -5.18 -16.69 -0.91
C ILE A 4 -4.95 -17.20 -2.33
N ASP A 5 -5.12 -16.33 -3.32
CA ASP A 5 -4.79 -16.58 -4.72
C ASP A 5 -3.41 -16.00 -5.02
N VAL A 6 -2.48 -16.84 -5.46
CA VAL A 6 -1.11 -16.44 -5.80
C VAL A 6 -0.92 -16.56 -7.31
N THR A 7 -0.53 -15.46 -7.94
CA THR A 7 -0.41 -15.34 -9.39
C THR A 7 0.93 -14.70 -9.75
N ALA A 8 1.57 -15.23 -10.79
CA ALA A 8 2.66 -14.53 -11.48
C ALA A 8 2.05 -13.46 -12.39
N THR A 9 2.40 -12.20 -12.17
CA THR A 9 1.79 -11.03 -12.83
C THR A 9 2.87 -10.13 -13.41
N ASN A 10 2.55 -9.41 -14.49
CA ASN A 10 3.36 -8.29 -14.94
C ASN A 10 2.98 -7.00 -14.20
N ARG A 11 3.72 -5.93 -14.48
CA ARG A 11 3.46 -4.60 -13.92
C ARG A 11 2.06 -4.10 -14.23
N ASP A 12 1.65 -4.13 -15.48
CA ASP A 12 0.42 -3.46 -15.92
C ASP A 12 -0.82 -4.15 -15.30
N SER A 13 -0.82 -5.49 -15.24
CA SER A 13 -1.89 -6.26 -14.57
C SER A 13 -1.92 -6.05 -13.05
N LEU A 14 -0.76 -5.85 -12.40
CA LEU A 14 -0.69 -5.50 -10.98
C LEU A 14 -1.25 -4.10 -10.74
N VAL A 15 -0.86 -3.14 -11.57
CA VAL A 15 -1.33 -1.75 -11.50
C VAL A 15 -2.84 -1.69 -11.70
N ASP A 16 -3.38 -2.43 -12.66
CA ASP A 16 -4.83 -2.49 -12.89
C ASP A 16 -5.58 -3.14 -11.71
N SER A 17 -5.03 -4.23 -11.15
CA SER A 17 -5.59 -4.87 -9.96
C SER A 17 -5.62 -3.92 -8.74
N LEU A 18 -4.56 -3.14 -8.54
CA LEU A 18 -4.53 -2.13 -7.49
C LEU A 18 -5.47 -0.97 -7.80
N ARG A 19 -5.51 -0.49 -9.06
CA ARG A 19 -6.39 0.60 -9.50
C ARG A 19 -7.86 0.27 -9.25
N GLU A 20 -8.29 -0.96 -9.52
CA GLU A 20 -9.64 -1.45 -9.20
C GLU A 20 -9.96 -1.27 -7.70
N LEU A 21 -9.05 -1.71 -6.83
CA LEU A 21 -9.22 -1.61 -5.38
C LEU A 21 -9.15 -0.17 -4.85
N PHE A 22 -8.31 0.67 -5.46
CA PHE A 22 -8.27 2.10 -5.17
C PHE A 22 -9.53 2.81 -5.68
N ALA A 23 -10.13 2.41 -6.79
CA ALA A 23 -11.35 3.02 -7.32
C ALA A 23 -12.61 2.66 -6.52
N ASP A 24 -12.60 1.55 -5.80
CA ASP A 24 -13.77 1.00 -5.10
C ASP A 24 -14.38 1.96 -4.06
N PRO A 25 -15.62 2.48 -4.26
CA PRO A 25 -16.23 3.48 -3.40
C PRO A 25 -16.54 2.95 -1.98
N GLU A 26 -16.62 1.64 -1.77
CA GLU A 26 -16.89 1.06 -0.45
C GLU A 26 -15.66 1.04 0.46
N VAL A 27 -14.46 1.21 -0.11
CA VAL A 27 -13.21 1.26 0.64
C VAL A 27 -13.11 2.59 1.36
N GLY A 28 -13.19 2.57 2.69
CA GLY A 28 -13.06 3.76 3.54
C GLY A 28 -11.68 3.91 4.18
N ARG A 29 -10.88 2.83 4.23
CA ARG A 29 -9.57 2.81 4.88
C ARG A 29 -8.58 1.98 4.06
N ILE A 30 -7.37 2.51 3.90
CA ILE A 30 -6.29 1.87 3.14
C ILE A 30 -5.04 1.85 4.02
N PHE A 31 -4.55 0.65 4.36
CA PHE A 31 -3.30 0.48 5.09
C PHE A 31 -2.26 -0.12 4.14
N MET A 32 -1.04 0.42 4.16
CA MET A 32 0.01 0.06 3.21
C MET A 32 1.32 -0.16 3.92
N VAL A 33 2.01 -1.22 3.55
CA VAL A 33 3.42 -1.46 3.85
C VAL A 33 4.18 -1.32 2.54
N ALA A 34 5.19 -0.48 2.52
CA ALA A 34 5.92 -0.16 1.31
C ALA A 34 7.43 -0.19 1.54
N THR A 35 8.15 -0.93 0.71
CA THR A 35 9.62 -0.92 0.66
C THR A 35 10.15 0.39 0.07
N LYS A 36 9.35 1.05 -0.79
CA LYS A 36 9.63 2.36 -1.39
C LYS A 36 8.33 3.09 -1.74
N VAL A 37 8.36 4.41 -1.88
CA VAL A 37 7.19 5.20 -2.29
C VAL A 37 7.59 6.17 -3.38
N SER A 38 6.72 6.35 -4.37
CA SER A 38 6.88 7.34 -5.43
C SER A 38 5.56 8.03 -5.79
N GLU A 39 5.62 8.94 -6.76
CA GLU A 39 4.47 9.63 -7.32
C GLU A 39 3.45 8.69 -8.00
N GLU A 40 3.84 7.51 -8.50
CA GLU A 40 2.87 6.55 -9.08
C GLU A 40 1.85 6.08 -8.03
N LEU A 41 2.24 6.01 -6.75
CA LEU A 41 1.31 5.69 -5.68
C LEU A 41 0.27 6.79 -5.49
N ARG A 42 0.64 8.07 -5.73
CA ARG A 42 -0.30 9.19 -5.75
C ARG A 42 -1.28 9.06 -6.91
N ASP A 43 -0.80 8.68 -8.09
CA ASP A 43 -1.67 8.49 -9.27
C ASP A 43 -2.70 7.39 -9.02
N LEU A 44 -2.29 6.25 -8.49
CA LEU A 44 -3.24 5.20 -8.08
C LEU A 44 -4.19 5.66 -6.98
N ALA A 45 -3.68 6.36 -5.97
CA ALA A 45 -4.50 6.89 -4.90
C ALA A 45 -5.55 7.90 -5.38
N SER A 46 -5.25 8.63 -6.46
CA SER A 46 -6.10 9.70 -7.00
C SER A 46 -7.39 9.22 -7.67
N VAL A 47 -7.46 7.94 -8.07
CA VAL A 47 -8.60 7.38 -8.80
C VAL A 47 -9.84 7.09 -7.94
N GLY A 48 -9.73 7.19 -6.61
CA GLY A 48 -10.82 6.88 -5.69
C GLY A 48 -11.17 8.01 -4.73
N PRO A 49 -12.19 7.81 -3.88
CA PRO A 49 -12.61 8.75 -2.85
C PRO A 49 -11.46 9.30 -2.01
N ARG A 50 -11.46 10.64 -1.84
CA ARG A 50 -10.43 11.40 -1.10
C ARG A 50 -10.69 11.48 0.40
N ASP A 51 -11.87 11.07 0.87
CA ASP A 51 -12.26 11.15 2.26
C ASP A 51 -11.80 9.94 3.10
N ARG A 52 -11.00 9.06 2.52
CA ARG A 52 -10.50 7.83 3.12
C ARG A 52 -9.36 8.07 4.11
N ARG A 53 -9.24 7.15 5.06
CA ARG A 53 -8.08 7.10 5.96
C ARG A 53 -6.96 6.27 5.34
N VAL A 54 -5.77 6.86 5.23
CA VAL A 54 -4.59 6.21 4.66
C VAL A 54 -3.49 6.09 5.71
N LEU A 55 -3.02 4.87 5.97
CA LEU A 55 -1.88 4.62 6.87
C LEU A 55 -0.77 3.91 6.09
N LEU A 56 0.45 4.44 6.15
CA LEU A 56 1.60 3.89 5.43
C LEU A 56 2.77 3.60 6.38
N LEU A 57 3.21 2.35 6.41
CA LEU A 57 4.49 1.95 6.97
C LEU A 57 5.51 1.87 5.83
N MET A 58 6.63 2.55 5.98
CA MET A 58 7.69 2.61 4.98
C MET A 58 9.00 2.06 5.54
N SER A 59 9.70 1.26 4.74
CA SER A 59 11.10 0.90 4.97
C SER A 59 11.99 2.13 4.92
N SER A 60 12.67 2.47 6.01
CA SER A 60 13.64 3.57 6.03
C SER A 60 14.53 3.52 7.27
N ASP A 61 15.84 3.33 7.04
CA ASP A 61 16.86 3.32 8.11
C ASP A 61 17.52 4.67 8.38
N GLY A 62 17.04 5.76 7.75
CA GLY A 62 17.71 7.05 7.82
C GLY A 62 16.88 8.25 7.42
N ALA A 63 17.55 9.26 6.86
CA ALA A 63 16.89 10.43 6.32
C ALA A 63 16.02 10.04 5.11
N ILE A 64 14.83 10.64 5.03
CA ILE A 64 13.95 10.41 3.89
C ILE A 64 14.46 11.25 2.72
N ARG A 65 14.77 10.55 1.62
CA ARG A 65 15.17 11.16 0.35
C ARG A 65 14.09 12.13 -0.15
N GLU A 66 14.50 13.15 -0.90
CA GLU A 66 13.58 14.21 -1.32
C GLU A 66 12.48 13.73 -2.26
N ASP A 67 12.77 12.83 -3.19
CA ASP A 67 11.78 12.19 -4.07
C ASP A 67 10.67 11.46 -3.29
N VAL A 68 11.07 10.71 -2.27
CA VAL A 68 10.13 10.03 -1.37
C VAL A 68 9.33 11.05 -0.58
N ARG A 69 9.96 12.13 -0.12
CA ARG A 69 9.29 13.22 0.59
C ARG A 69 8.22 13.89 -0.28
N THR A 70 8.54 14.18 -1.54
CA THR A 70 7.60 14.73 -2.52
C THR A 70 6.40 13.82 -2.71
N ALA A 71 6.62 12.51 -2.89
CA ALA A 71 5.53 11.55 -3.01
C ALA A 71 4.64 11.48 -1.75
N LEU A 72 5.23 11.49 -0.56
CA LEU A 72 4.48 11.52 0.70
C LEU A 72 3.71 12.84 0.89
N LYS A 73 4.27 13.98 0.47
CA LYS A 73 3.58 15.27 0.44
C LYS A 73 2.40 15.25 -0.51
N ALA A 74 2.55 14.70 -1.71
CA ALA A 74 1.45 14.57 -2.67
C ALA A 74 0.30 13.69 -2.14
N LEU A 75 0.61 12.60 -1.43
CA LEU A 75 -0.41 11.80 -0.73
C LEU A 75 -1.06 12.58 0.42
N ARG A 76 -0.30 13.41 1.12
CA ARG A 76 -0.83 14.29 2.18
C ARG A 76 -1.76 15.35 1.62
N GLU A 77 -1.43 15.95 0.49
CA GLU A 77 -2.30 16.92 -0.20
C GLU A 77 -3.62 16.28 -0.66
N LEU A 78 -3.56 15.02 -1.11
CA LEU A 78 -4.74 14.31 -1.59
C LEU A 78 -5.74 13.95 -0.48
N TYR A 79 -5.24 13.52 0.69
CA TYR A 79 -6.07 12.99 1.79
C TYR A 79 -6.09 13.85 3.06
N GLY A 80 -5.33 14.94 3.10
CA GLY A 80 -5.20 15.82 4.27
C GLY A 80 -4.65 15.11 5.51
N ASP A 81 -5.25 15.39 6.66
CA ASP A 81 -4.88 14.82 7.96
C ASP A 81 -5.17 13.31 8.09
N LYS A 82 -5.97 12.77 7.16
CA LYS A 82 -6.36 11.35 7.11
C LYS A 82 -5.25 10.45 6.58
N ALA A 83 -4.28 10.98 5.85
CA ALA A 83 -3.06 10.25 5.51
C ALA A 83 -2.06 10.33 6.66
N LYS A 84 -1.47 9.22 7.12
CA LYS A 84 -0.41 9.22 8.13
C LYS A 84 0.69 8.24 7.71
N PHE A 85 1.93 8.61 8.00
CA PHE A 85 3.11 7.87 7.54
C PHE A 85 4.05 7.59 8.72
N ARG A 86 4.51 6.35 8.83
CA ARG A 86 5.44 5.90 9.86
C ARG A 86 6.57 5.06 9.25
N ARG A 87 7.72 5.04 9.91
CA ARG A 87 8.89 4.23 9.55
C ARG A 87 8.83 2.89 10.23
N TRP A 88 9.09 1.85 9.47
CA TRP A 88 9.32 0.51 9.98
C TRP A 88 10.63 0.00 9.37
N LYS A 89 11.51 -0.59 10.19
CA LYS A 89 12.77 -1.15 9.71
C LYS A 89 12.53 -2.51 9.06
N ASP A 90 13.43 -2.91 8.18
CA ASP A 90 13.53 -4.28 7.65
C ASP A 90 12.25 -4.77 6.96
N VAL A 91 11.73 -3.95 6.05
CA VAL A 91 10.56 -4.31 5.23
C VAL A 91 11.00 -4.75 3.85
N ASP A 92 10.70 -6.02 3.52
CA ASP A 92 11.10 -6.66 2.26
C ASP A 92 9.93 -6.95 1.30
N CYS A 93 8.71 -6.58 1.67
CA CYS A 93 7.52 -6.81 0.83
C CYS A 93 6.56 -5.63 0.84
N ASN A 94 5.74 -5.57 -0.21
CA ASN A 94 4.72 -4.54 -0.38
C ASN A 94 3.35 -5.15 -0.10
N ILE A 95 2.61 -4.52 0.80
CA ILE A 95 1.31 -4.99 1.27
C ILE A 95 0.31 -3.85 1.17
N TYR A 96 -0.81 -4.10 0.53
CA TYR A 96 -1.94 -3.19 0.44
C TYR A 96 -3.16 -3.85 1.08
N ILE A 97 -3.74 -3.18 2.07
CA ILE A 97 -4.89 -3.66 2.83
C ILE A 97 -6.01 -2.64 2.64
N PHE A 98 -7.03 -3.03 1.88
CA PHE A 98 -8.21 -2.23 1.59
C PHE A 98 -9.34 -2.70 2.50
N LEU A 99 -9.91 -1.80 3.30
CA LEU A 99 -10.98 -2.13 4.25
C LEU A 99 -12.27 -1.42 3.86
N LYS A 100 -13.33 -2.21 3.71
CA LYS A 100 -14.67 -1.76 3.33
C LYS A 100 -15.56 -1.52 4.54
N GLY A 101 -16.50 -0.59 4.38
CA GLY A 101 -17.58 -0.35 5.34
C GLY A 101 -17.11 0.13 6.72
N LYS A 102 -18.02 0.04 7.69
CA LYS A 102 -17.77 0.45 9.08
C LYS A 102 -16.83 -0.52 9.77
N ARG A 103 -16.02 0.01 10.69
CA ARG A 103 -15.10 -0.79 11.51
C ARG A 103 -15.86 -1.87 12.27
N SER A 104 -15.43 -3.11 12.11
CA SER A 104 -15.96 -4.27 12.81
C SER A 104 -15.02 -4.71 13.94
N ARG A 105 -15.58 -5.25 15.02
CA ARG A 105 -14.82 -5.84 16.14
C ARG A 105 -14.54 -7.33 15.96
N LYS A 106 -15.16 -7.99 14.97
CA LYS A 106 -15.03 -9.45 14.73
C LYS A 106 -14.22 -9.74 13.47
N PHE A 107 -14.73 -9.34 12.31
CA PHE A 107 -14.08 -9.51 11.02
C PHE A 107 -14.19 -8.25 10.17
N GLU A 108 -13.11 -7.91 9.47
CA GLU A 108 -13.05 -6.82 8.50
C GLU A 108 -13.32 -7.36 7.09
N HIS A 109 -14.06 -6.59 6.29
CA HIS A 109 -14.30 -6.88 4.88
C HIS A 109 -13.38 -6.04 4.00
N GLY A 110 -13.03 -6.56 2.82
CA GLY A 110 -12.21 -5.86 1.85
C GLY A 110 -11.23 -6.80 1.14
N ALA A 111 -10.01 -6.34 0.92
CA ALA A 111 -8.99 -7.11 0.21
C ALA A 111 -7.58 -6.84 0.76
N VAL A 112 -6.73 -7.86 0.68
CA VAL A 112 -5.29 -7.77 0.88
C VAL A 112 -4.60 -8.13 -0.41
N VAL A 113 -3.60 -7.35 -0.79
CA VAL A 113 -2.67 -7.64 -1.88
C VAL A 113 -1.25 -7.60 -1.33
N VAL A 114 -0.50 -8.69 -1.47
CA VAL A 114 0.93 -8.76 -1.19
C VAL A 114 1.66 -8.93 -2.51
N THR A 115 2.72 -8.18 -2.74
CA THR A 115 3.51 -8.30 -3.96
C THR A 115 5.00 -8.13 -3.72
N THR A 116 5.79 -8.85 -4.51
CA THR A 116 7.25 -8.70 -4.60
C THR A 116 7.66 -7.56 -5.53
N ALA A 117 6.71 -7.01 -6.30
CA ALA A 117 6.98 -5.80 -7.06
C ALA A 117 7.41 -4.70 -6.08
N PRO A 118 8.53 -3.99 -6.30
CA PRO A 118 8.89 -2.83 -5.49
C PRO A 118 7.70 -1.87 -5.45
N ALA A 119 7.32 -1.38 -4.26
CA ALA A 119 6.12 -0.55 -4.12
C ALA A 119 6.23 0.62 -5.09
N LEU A 120 5.24 0.66 -6.00
CA LEU A 120 4.99 1.65 -7.06
C LEU A 120 5.93 2.84 -6.95
N GLY A 121 7.11 2.68 -7.53
CA GLY A 121 8.21 3.58 -7.27
C GLY A 121 9.57 3.04 -7.65
N PHE A 122 10.03 3.56 -8.79
CA PHE A 122 11.29 3.31 -9.49
C PHE A 122 11.30 2.04 -10.31
N GLY A 123 11.24 2.24 -11.62
CA GLY A 123 11.90 1.35 -12.56
C GLY A 123 11.48 -0.11 -12.41
N LEU A 124 10.18 -0.38 -12.26
CA LEU A 124 9.62 -1.62 -12.79
C LEU A 124 9.93 -1.55 -14.29
N LYS A 125 11.16 -1.92 -14.68
CA LYS A 125 11.50 -2.00 -16.08
C LYS A 125 10.45 -2.92 -16.64
N ARG A 126 9.72 -2.46 -17.67
CA ARG A 126 8.87 -3.36 -18.46
C ARG A 126 9.65 -4.60 -18.82
N THR A 127 10.96 -4.44 -19.03
CA THR A 127 11.91 -5.50 -19.32
C THR A 127 13.14 -5.52 -18.41
N LEU A 128 13.36 -6.61 -17.68
CA LEU A 128 14.66 -6.97 -17.12
C LEU A 128 15.42 -7.74 -18.21
N ASP A 129 16.56 -7.22 -18.66
CA ASP A 129 17.41 -7.85 -19.69
C ASP A 129 16.65 -8.24 -20.97
N GLY A 130 15.74 -7.38 -21.42
CA GLY A 130 14.93 -7.61 -22.62
C GLY A 130 13.73 -8.55 -22.43
N LYS A 131 13.48 -9.07 -21.22
CA LYS A 131 12.33 -9.93 -20.89
C LYS A 131 11.37 -9.25 -19.94
N GLU A 132 10.07 -9.43 -20.16
CA GLU A 132 9.06 -8.82 -19.31
C GLU A 132 9.25 -9.19 -17.84
N ALA A 133 9.31 -8.19 -16.96
CA ALA A 133 9.50 -8.45 -15.54
C ALA A 133 8.23 -9.07 -14.94
N VAL A 134 8.41 -10.21 -14.25
CA VAL A 134 7.32 -10.96 -13.61
C VAL A 134 7.43 -10.83 -12.10
N TYR A 135 6.31 -10.55 -11.45
CA TYR A 135 6.18 -10.38 -10.02
C TYR A 135 5.23 -11.43 -9.46
N LEU A 136 5.43 -11.79 -8.20
CA LEU A 136 4.43 -12.57 -7.47
C LEU A 136 3.43 -11.60 -6.85
N MET A 137 2.15 -11.91 -7.03
CA MET A 137 1.05 -11.23 -6.37
C MET A 137 0.21 -12.27 -5.64
N ALA A 138 0.01 -12.06 -4.33
CA ALA A 138 -0.95 -12.81 -3.54
C ALA A 138 -2.14 -11.89 -3.21
N ARG A 139 -3.36 -12.30 -3.54
CA ARG A 139 -4.61 -11.54 -3.24
C ARG A 139 -5.52 -12.39 -2.36
N SER A 140 -6.20 -11.75 -1.42
CA SER A 140 -7.25 -12.39 -0.62
C SER A 140 -8.35 -11.39 -0.27
N ASN A 141 -9.60 -11.83 -0.34
CA ASN A 141 -10.77 -11.13 0.18
C ASN A 141 -11.41 -11.86 1.39
N SER A 142 -10.75 -12.91 1.89
CA SER A 142 -11.25 -13.67 3.03
C SER A 142 -11.26 -12.79 4.29
N PRO A 143 -12.42 -12.60 4.97
CA PRO A 143 -12.50 -11.71 6.12
C PRO A 143 -11.52 -12.06 7.24
N GLY A 144 -11.23 -13.34 7.43
CA GLY A 144 -10.22 -13.79 8.41
C GLY A 144 -8.80 -13.34 8.05
N VAL A 145 -8.42 -13.46 6.77
CA VAL A 145 -7.10 -13.01 6.28
C VAL A 145 -6.99 -11.49 6.34
N VAL A 146 -8.00 -10.77 5.86
CA VAL A 146 -8.04 -9.29 5.91
C VAL A 146 -7.91 -8.79 7.35
N THR A 147 -8.61 -9.44 8.28
CA THR A 147 -8.55 -9.11 9.71
C THR A 147 -7.15 -9.34 10.28
N ALA A 148 -6.55 -10.50 10.02
CA ALA A 148 -5.21 -10.85 10.50
C ALA A 148 -4.14 -9.86 10.00
N PHE A 149 -4.16 -9.52 8.70
CA PHE A 149 -3.25 -8.53 8.14
C PHE A 149 -3.45 -7.14 8.73
N LYS A 150 -4.70 -6.70 8.92
CA LYS A 150 -5.00 -5.42 9.58
C LYS A 150 -4.51 -5.40 11.03
N ASP A 151 -4.71 -6.47 11.79
CA ASP A 151 -4.28 -6.51 13.20
C ASP A 151 -2.76 -6.56 13.32
N ALA A 152 -2.07 -7.33 12.47
CA ALA A 152 -0.61 -7.32 12.38
C ALA A 152 -0.08 -5.92 12.01
N PHE A 153 -0.66 -5.28 10.99
CA PHE A 153 -0.33 -3.92 10.61
C PHE A 153 -0.48 -2.93 11.77
N LEU A 154 -1.59 -3.00 12.50
CA LEU A 154 -1.85 -2.09 13.62
C LEU A 154 -0.93 -2.32 14.82
N ALA A 155 -0.50 -3.56 15.05
CA ALA A 155 0.50 -3.87 16.07
C ALA A 155 1.84 -3.19 15.75
N ILE A 156 2.33 -3.34 14.52
CA ILE A 156 3.55 -2.68 14.02
C ILE A 156 3.37 -1.15 13.97
N TRP A 157 2.19 -0.68 13.58
CA TRP A 157 1.88 0.74 13.53
C TRP A 157 2.10 1.40 14.90
N LYS A 158 1.75 0.73 16.00
CA LYS A 158 1.91 1.30 17.34
C LYS A 158 3.37 1.48 17.77
N SER A 159 4.25 0.54 17.40
CA SER A 159 5.67 0.59 17.73
C SER A 159 6.53 1.39 16.74
N SER A 160 5.97 1.78 15.60
CA SER A 160 6.70 2.51 14.55
C SER A 160 6.81 4.02 14.81
N SER A 161 7.86 4.62 14.22
CA SER A 161 8.20 6.03 14.40
C SER A 161 7.50 6.92 13.37
N LEU A 162 7.02 8.09 13.78
CA LEU A 162 6.39 9.04 12.85
C LEU A 162 7.38 9.60 11.82
N ILE A 163 6.94 9.70 10.58
CA ILE A 163 7.64 10.44 9.54
C ILE A 163 7.26 11.91 9.66
N LYS A 164 8.25 12.75 10.01
CA LYS A 164 8.11 14.21 9.96
C LYS A 164 8.42 14.69 8.55
N LEU A 165 7.39 15.10 7.82
CA LEU A 165 7.53 15.87 6.58
C LEU A 165 7.77 17.33 7.00
N ARG A 166 9.03 17.72 7.25
CA ARG A 166 9.31 19.14 7.50
C ARG A 166 9.00 19.94 6.23
N GLU A 167 8.43 21.12 6.38
CA GLU A 167 8.52 22.16 5.36
C GLU A 167 9.96 22.69 5.34
N PRO A 168 10.51 23.03 4.16
CA PRO A 168 11.82 23.66 4.06
C PRO A 168 11.89 24.97 4.84
#